data_AF-A0A954Y9I2-F1
#
_entry.id   AF-A0A954Y9I2-F1
#
_cell.length_a   1.000
_cell.length_b   1.000
_cell.length_c   1.000
_cell.angle_alpha   90.00
_cell.angle_beta   90.00
_cell.angle_gamma   90.00
#
_symmetry.space_group_name_H-M   'P 1'
#
loop_
_entity.id
_entity.type
_entity.pdbx_description
1 polymer ?
#
loop_
_entity_poly.entity_id
_entity_poly.type
_entity_poly.pdbx_seq_one_letter_code
_entity_poly.pdbx_strand_id
1 'polypeptide(L)'
;MRSLLTLTVVTVAVALVAGDAMAQRRGFGRGGGGRNPGFGKVQLLGVEKVAENLGLSDEQKKQVADLQQEMRDQRGDRGPRGDRQNFRDMSEDERTAFREERAKQAAERQQLEMDKLTQILSGEQLERLNQVYLQVRGASALLDKQVQADLGLSEETVKKLTSTVDEANQERGSQMRELFQSGDREAMRMKMAELTQAFNEKVLGVLSKDEQDKFAAMQGEKLDVSMQDLFRGFGGRGNRGGG
;
A
#
# COMPACT_ATOMS: atom_id res chain seq x y z
N MET A 1 7.17 -57.13 57.53
CA MET A 1 6.91 -57.59 56.14
C MET A 1 5.55 -57.03 55.74
N ARG A 2 5.54 -55.97 54.91
CA ARG A 2 4.92 -55.88 53.56
C ARG A 2 3.41 -56.23 53.57
N SER A 3 2.49 -55.32 53.25
CA SER A 3 2.35 -54.69 51.92
C SER A 3 1.70 -53.30 51.93
N LEU A 4 2.10 -52.50 50.94
CA LEU A 4 1.54 -51.22 50.50
C LEU A 4 0.21 -51.43 49.74
N LEU A 5 -0.69 -50.44 49.82
CA LEU A 5 -1.62 -50.10 48.73
C LEU A 5 -2.07 -48.65 48.87
N THR A 6 -1.44 -47.81 48.05
CA THR A 6 -1.80 -46.43 47.71
C THR A 6 -3.13 -46.39 46.95
N LEU A 7 -4.10 -45.59 47.38
CA LEU A 7 -5.18 -45.13 46.51
C LEU A 7 -5.34 -43.61 46.65
N THR A 8 -4.89 -42.94 45.60
CA THR A 8 -4.91 -41.50 45.36
C THR A 8 -6.33 -40.96 45.21
N VAL A 9 -6.63 -39.91 45.97
CA VAL A 9 -7.83 -39.08 45.87
C VAL A 9 -7.69 -38.16 44.65
N VAL A 10 -8.65 -38.23 43.72
CA VAL A 10 -8.78 -37.24 42.64
C VAL A 10 -10.14 -36.54 42.81
N THR A 11 -10.09 -35.39 43.45
CA THR A 11 -11.17 -34.40 43.52
C THR A 11 -11.25 -33.69 42.18
N VAL A 12 -12.32 -33.93 41.41
CA VAL A 12 -12.59 -33.16 40.18
C VAL A 12 -13.29 -31.86 40.58
N ALA A 13 -12.53 -30.78 40.66
CA ALA A 13 -13.05 -29.42 40.68
C ALA A 13 -13.12 -28.92 39.22
N VAL A 14 -14.33 -28.83 38.66
CA VAL A 14 -14.56 -28.22 37.35
C VAL A 14 -14.51 -26.70 37.53
N ALA A 15 -13.35 -26.11 37.24
CA ALA A 15 -13.21 -24.67 37.06
C ALA A 15 -13.53 -24.33 35.60
N LEU A 16 -14.67 -23.66 35.38
CA LEU A 16 -14.97 -22.94 34.15
C LEU A 16 -14.01 -21.74 34.05
N VAL A 17 -13.00 -21.85 33.18
CA VAL A 17 -12.22 -20.69 32.74
C VAL A 17 -12.55 -20.46 31.27
N ALA A 18 -13.43 -19.49 31.05
CA ALA A 18 -13.67 -18.86 29.76
C ALA A 18 -12.37 -18.21 29.26
N GLY A 19 -12.28 -18.08 27.93
CA GLY A 19 -11.05 -17.77 27.21
C GLY A 19 -10.41 -16.43 27.59
N ASP A 20 -9.08 -16.43 27.51
CA ASP A 20 -8.24 -15.29 27.15
C ASP A 20 -6.79 -15.78 27.08
N ALA A 21 -6.41 -16.31 25.93
CA ALA A 21 -5.03 -16.70 25.64
C ALA A 21 -4.64 -16.39 24.20
N MET A 22 -5.06 -15.21 23.71
CA MET A 22 -4.65 -14.64 22.41
C MET A 22 -4.30 -13.15 22.57
N ALA A 23 -3.58 -12.78 23.63
CA ALA A 23 -3.16 -11.40 23.84
C ALA A 23 -1.79 -11.35 24.52
N GLN A 24 -0.74 -11.76 23.81
CA GLN A 24 0.63 -11.24 23.94
C GLN A 24 1.60 -11.99 22.99
N ARG A 25 1.91 -11.39 21.84
CA ARG A 25 3.28 -11.47 21.31
C ARG A 25 3.76 -10.09 20.89
N ARG A 26 4.59 -9.55 21.76
CA ARG A 26 5.39 -8.33 21.68
C ARG A 26 6.28 -8.36 20.43
N GLY A 27 6.11 -7.36 19.56
CA GLY A 27 6.95 -7.12 18.40
C GLY A 27 6.85 -5.66 17.97
N PHE A 28 7.53 -4.78 18.70
CA PHE A 28 7.59 -3.36 18.38
C PHE A 28 8.33 -3.13 17.05
N GLY A 29 7.59 -2.75 16.02
CA GLY A 29 8.11 -2.35 14.72
C GLY A 29 7.22 -1.30 14.07
N ARG A 30 7.52 -0.03 14.36
CA ARG A 30 7.53 1.10 13.41
C ARG A 30 6.25 1.33 12.58
N GLY A 31 5.45 2.30 13.03
CA GLY A 31 4.53 3.18 12.28
C GLY A 31 3.95 2.69 10.95
N GLY A 32 2.61 2.64 10.89
CA GLY A 32 1.88 2.55 9.62
C GLY A 32 2.31 1.36 8.77
N GLY A 33 2.00 0.15 9.24
CA GLY A 33 2.35 -1.08 8.55
C GLY A 33 1.86 -1.08 7.11
N GLY A 34 2.81 -1.12 6.17
CA GLY A 34 2.68 -1.93 4.97
C GLY A 34 1.67 -1.51 3.91
N ARG A 35 1.05 -0.32 3.97
CA ARG A 35 0.41 0.21 2.76
C ARG A 35 1.54 0.60 1.81
N ASN A 36 1.75 -0.28 0.83
CA ASN A 36 2.65 -0.13 -0.29
C ASN A 36 2.72 1.36 -0.67
N PRO A 37 3.87 2.06 -0.57
CA PRO A 37 4.01 3.41 -1.10
C PRO A 37 4.02 3.30 -2.62
N GLY A 38 2.89 2.87 -3.19
CA GLY A 38 2.71 2.76 -4.61
C GLY A 38 2.64 4.17 -5.18
N PHE A 39 3.33 4.36 -6.30
CA PHE A 39 3.26 5.58 -7.08
C PHE A 39 1.79 5.91 -7.38
N GLY A 40 1.34 7.10 -6.97
CA GLY A 40 0.03 7.64 -7.34
C GLY A 40 0.09 8.29 -8.71
N LYS A 41 -1.06 8.69 -9.24
CA LYS A 41 -1.19 9.16 -10.62
C LYS A 41 -0.36 10.42 -10.87
N VAL A 42 -0.39 11.40 -9.96
CA VAL A 42 0.45 12.61 -10.06
C VAL A 42 1.94 12.30 -10.01
N GLN A 43 2.39 11.29 -9.23
CA GLN A 43 3.81 10.92 -9.22
C GLN A 43 4.25 10.28 -10.54
N LEU A 44 3.38 9.51 -11.19
CA LEU A 44 3.67 8.88 -12.48
C LEU A 44 3.87 9.90 -13.60
N LEU A 45 3.14 11.01 -13.59
CA LEU A 45 3.33 12.09 -14.57
C LEU A 45 4.71 12.77 -14.50
N GLY A 46 5.43 12.63 -13.38
CA GLY A 46 6.81 13.09 -13.26
C GLY A 46 7.84 12.14 -13.86
N VAL A 47 7.43 10.96 -14.30
CA VAL A 47 8.31 9.97 -14.92
C VAL A 47 8.38 10.27 -16.41
N GLU A 48 9.59 10.50 -16.93
CA GLU A 48 9.82 10.95 -18.31
C GLU A 48 9.13 10.06 -19.35
N LYS A 49 9.33 8.74 -19.27
CA LYS A 49 8.67 7.76 -20.15
C LYS A 49 7.14 7.85 -20.13
N VAL A 50 6.55 8.16 -18.98
CA VAL A 50 5.10 8.31 -18.84
C VAL A 50 4.67 9.63 -19.47
N ALA A 51 5.34 10.74 -19.14
CA ALA A 51 5.06 12.04 -19.73
C ALA A 51 5.17 12.05 -21.26
N GLU A 52 6.18 11.38 -21.81
CA GLU A 52 6.37 11.19 -23.26
C GLU A 52 5.27 10.34 -23.87
N ASN A 53 4.92 9.21 -23.23
CA ASN A 53 3.88 8.32 -23.73
C ASN A 53 2.48 8.97 -23.71
N LEU A 54 2.23 9.88 -22.78
CA LEU A 54 1.01 10.69 -22.73
C LEU A 54 1.07 11.93 -23.64
N GLY A 55 2.21 12.20 -24.28
CA GLY A 55 2.39 13.37 -25.14
C GLY A 55 2.19 14.69 -24.41
N LEU A 56 2.60 14.79 -23.14
CA LEU A 56 2.39 16.01 -22.35
C LEU A 56 3.12 17.19 -22.99
N SER A 57 2.41 18.31 -23.17
CA SER A 57 3.01 19.57 -23.59
C SER A 57 3.94 20.14 -22.51
N ASP A 58 4.81 21.07 -22.87
CA ASP A 58 5.70 21.72 -21.90
C ASP A 58 4.93 22.49 -20.82
N GLU A 59 3.78 23.09 -21.19
CA GLU A 59 2.89 23.74 -20.24
C GLU A 59 2.26 22.73 -19.28
N GLN A 60 1.78 21.59 -19.79
CA GLN A 60 1.23 20.52 -18.95
C GLN A 60 2.29 19.95 -18.00
N LYS A 61 3.52 19.75 -18.48
CA LYS A 61 4.65 19.30 -17.64
C LYS A 61 4.93 20.30 -16.51
N LYS A 62 4.88 21.60 -16.79
CA LYS A 62 5.03 22.65 -15.77
C LYS A 62 3.90 22.62 -14.74
N GLN A 63 2.65 22.53 -15.19
CA GLN A 63 1.49 22.42 -14.31
C GLN A 63 1.55 21.16 -13.43
N VAL A 64 2.00 20.03 -13.99
CA VAL A 64 2.25 18.79 -13.23
C VAL A 64 3.34 19.00 -12.18
N ALA A 65 4.43 19.70 -12.52
CA ALA A 65 5.51 19.98 -11.58
C ALA A 65 5.03 20.87 -10.41
N ASP A 66 4.21 21.88 -10.70
CA ASP A 66 3.59 22.76 -9.70
C ASP A 66 2.62 21.96 -8.82
N LEU A 67 1.78 21.10 -9.41
CA LEU A 67 0.91 20.19 -8.67
C LEU A 67 1.69 19.23 -7.77
N GLN A 68 2.78 18.65 -8.26
CA GLN A 68 3.67 17.80 -7.46
C GLN A 68 4.29 18.57 -6.29
N GLN A 69 4.71 19.81 -6.52
CA GLN A 69 5.26 20.67 -5.48
C GLN A 69 4.22 20.98 -4.41
N GLU A 70 3.01 21.37 -4.82
CA GLU A 70 1.91 21.63 -3.90
C GLU A 70 1.56 20.38 -3.08
N MET A 71 1.51 19.21 -3.71
CA MET A 71 1.28 17.93 -3.02
C MET A 71 2.41 17.58 -2.04
N ARG A 72 3.65 17.96 -2.35
CA ARG A 72 4.79 17.83 -1.42
C ARG A 72 4.65 18.80 -0.26
N ASP A 73 4.26 20.05 -0.50
CA ASP A 73 4.14 21.09 0.53
C ASP A 73 2.97 20.79 1.49
N GLN A 74 1.83 20.34 0.97
CA GLN A 74 0.71 19.83 1.77
C GLN A 74 1.09 18.60 2.61
N ARG A 75 2.07 17.81 2.17
CA ARG A 75 2.63 16.70 2.96
C ARG A 75 3.73 17.17 3.92
N GLY A 76 4.48 18.20 3.54
CA GLY A 76 5.63 18.78 4.24
C GLY A 76 5.27 19.66 5.42
N ASP A 77 4.03 20.16 5.48
CA ASP A 77 3.44 20.76 6.69
C ASP A 77 3.34 19.76 7.86
N ARG A 78 3.60 18.46 7.59
CA ARG A 78 4.03 17.48 8.58
C ARG A 78 5.55 17.35 8.48
N GLY A 79 6.28 18.20 9.19
CA GLY A 79 7.74 18.44 9.03
C GLY A 79 8.69 17.21 9.11
N PRO A 80 10.02 17.40 9.32
CA PRO A 80 11.02 16.31 9.32
C PRO A 80 10.80 15.20 10.37
N ARG A 81 9.84 15.40 11.27
CA ARG A 81 9.31 14.44 12.26
C ARG A 81 7.79 14.35 12.20
N GLY A 82 7.21 14.54 11.02
CA GLY A 82 5.79 14.78 10.77
C GLY A 82 4.92 13.94 11.68
N ASP A 83 4.21 14.62 12.59
CA ASP A 83 3.44 14.10 13.70
C ASP A 83 3.47 12.58 13.81
N ARG A 84 4.61 12.06 14.30
CA ARG A 84 4.60 10.75 14.91
C ARG A 84 3.91 10.94 16.25
N GLN A 85 2.60 11.25 16.22
CA GLN A 85 1.72 11.04 17.35
C GLN A 85 2.07 9.64 17.85
N ASN A 86 2.43 9.56 19.13
CA ASN A 86 3.01 8.35 19.66
C ASN A 86 1.92 7.29 19.71
N PHE A 87 1.74 6.56 18.60
CA PHE A 87 0.76 5.48 18.48
C PHE A 87 0.89 4.45 19.61
N ARG A 88 2.05 4.40 20.28
CA ARG A 88 2.30 3.59 21.46
C ARG A 88 1.42 3.98 22.65
N ASP A 89 1.19 5.27 22.83
CA ASP A 89 0.53 5.84 24.02
C ASP A 89 -0.96 6.11 23.78
N MET A 90 -1.41 6.06 22.51
CA MET A 90 -2.83 6.23 22.16
C MET A 90 -3.67 5.03 22.60
N SER A 91 -4.86 5.31 23.13
CA SER A 91 -5.89 4.30 23.42
C SER A 91 -6.41 3.65 22.12
N GLU A 92 -7.16 2.55 22.23
CA GLU A 92 -7.74 1.89 21.05
C GLU A 92 -8.75 2.78 20.31
N ASP A 93 -9.53 3.56 21.06
CA ASP A 93 -10.49 4.52 20.51
C ASP A 93 -9.78 5.67 19.79
N GLU A 94 -8.73 6.23 20.39
CA GLU A 94 -7.91 7.27 19.79
C GLU A 94 -7.22 6.78 18.51
N ARG A 95 -6.72 5.55 18.51
CA ARG A 95 -6.13 4.93 17.30
C ARG A 95 -7.16 4.74 16.20
N THR A 96 -8.41 4.42 16.55
CA THR A 96 -9.50 4.23 15.60
C THR A 96 -9.92 5.56 14.98
N ALA A 97 -10.18 6.57 15.81
CA ALA A 97 -10.46 7.92 15.37
C ALA A 97 -9.34 8.49 14.46
N PHE A 98 -8.08 8.27 14.84
CA PHE A 98 -6.95 8.65 14.00
C PHE A 98 -6.97 7.95 12.64
N ARG A 99 -7.21 6.63 12.59
CA ARG A 99 -7.29 5.90 11.30
C ARG A 99 -8.40 6.45 10.41
N GLU A 100 -9.56 6.75 10.99
CA GLU A 100 -10.70 7.35 10.27
C GLU A 100 -10.37 8.74 9.74
N GLU A 101 -9.78 9.60 10.55
CA GLU A 101 -9.35 10.94 10.13
C GLU A 101 -8.33 10.85 8.98
N ARG A 102 -7.35 9.95 9.10
CA ARG A 102 -6.37 9.71 8.03
C ARG A 102 -6.98 9.19 6.75
N ALA A 103 -8.00 8.32 6.85
CA ALA A 103 -8.73 7.81 5.70
C ALA A 103 -9.54 8.92 5.03
N LYS A 104 -10.23 9.76 5.81
CA LYS A 104 -10.98 10.92 5.30
C LYS A 104 -10.07 11.90 4.57
N GLN A 105 -8.97 12.32 5.21
CA GLN A 105 -8.01 13.22 4.58
C GLN A 105 -7.36 12.59 3.34
N ALA A 106 -7.22 11.26 3.27
CA ALA A 106 -6.70 10.59 2.09
C ALA A 106 -7.71 10.64 0.93
N ALA A 107 -8.99 10.42 1.21
CA ALA A 107 -10.06 10.53 0.22
C ALA A 107 -10.18 11.98 -0.31
N GLU A 108 -10.16 12.98 0.57
CA GLU A 108 -10.21 14.40 0.18
C GLU A 108 -9.01 14.79 -0.70
N ARG A 109 -7.80 14.37 -0.33
CA ARG A 109 -6.61 14.59 -1.16
C ARG A 109 -6.71 13.89 -2.51
N GLN A 110 -7.22 12.67 -2.54
CA GLN A 110 -7.39 11.93 -3.79
C GLN A 110 -8.39 12.63 -4.71
N GLN A 111 -9.51 13.12 -4.17
CA GLN A 111 -10.48 13.87 -4.95
C GLN A 111 -9.88 15.15 -5.52
N LEU A 112 -9.21 15.95 -4.68
CA LEU A 112 -8.55 17.19 -5.11
C LEU A 112 -7.44 16.92 -6.13
N GLU A 113 -6.72 15.79 -5.99
CA GLU A 113 -5.75 15.34 -6.99
C GLU A 113 -6.43 15.09 -8.34
N MET A 114 -7.54 14.33 -8.35
CA MET A 114 -8.26 14.03 -9.59
C MET A 114 -8.85 15.27 -10.25
N ASP A 115 -9.42 16.19 -9.47
CA ASP A 115 -10.00 17.44 -9.98
C ASP A 115 -8.95 18.34 -10.65
N LYS A 116 -7.71 18.35 -10.14
CA LYS A 116 -6.62 19.09 -10.79
C LYS A 116 -6.09 18.38 -12.02
N LEU A 117 -6.02 17.04 -12.00
CA LEU A 117 -5.63 16.27 -13.17
C LEU A 117 -6.60 16.49 -14.34
N THR A 118 -7.91 16.59 -14.09
CA THR A 118 -8.91 16.86 -15.15
C THR A 118 -8.85 18.27 -15.72
N GLN A 119 -8.25 19.22 -15.01
CA GLN A 119 -7.99 20.57 -15.52
C GLN A 119 -6.72 20.64 -16.37
N ILE A 120 -5.74 19.77 -16.10
CA ILE A 120 -4.42 19.77 -16.78
C ILE A 120 -4.43 18.85 -18.00
N LEU A 121 -5.04 17.68 -17.88
CA LEU A 121 -4.98 16.61 -18.88
C LEU A 121 -6.27 16.52 -19.69
N SER A 122 -6.14 16.17 -20.96
CA SER A 122 -7.29 15.78 -21.79
C SER A 122 -7.90 14.45 -21.32
N GLY A 123 -9.11 14.14 -21.77
CA GLY A 123 -9.77 12.86 -21.48
C GLY A 123 -8.93 11.66 -21.93
N GLU A 124 -8.33 11.71 -23.12
CA GLU A 124 -7.45 10.65 -23.64
C GLU A 124 -6.17 10.50 -22.81
N GLN A 125 -5.57 11.61 -22.37
CA GLN A 125 -4.38 11.60 -21.50
C GLN A 125 -4.69 11.02 -20.12
N LEU A 126 -5.89 11.30 -19.56
CA LEU A 126 -6.35 10.71 -18.31
C LEU A 126 -6.60 9.22 -18.44
N GLU A 127 -7.26 8.78 -19.51
CA GLU A 127 -7.46 7.36 -19.78
C GLU A 127 -6.12 6.64 -19.88
N ARG A 128 -5.16 7.22 -20.62
CA ARG A 128 -3.83 6.65 -20.74
C ARG A 128 -3.07 6.66 -19.41
N LEU A 129 -3.19 7.71 -18.61
CA LEU A 129 -2.64 7.75 -17.26
C LEU A 129 -3.21 6.64 -16.37
N ASN A 130 -4.52 6.38 -16.45
CA ASN A 130 -5.18 5.32 -15.70
C ASN A 130 -4.65 3.94 -16.11
N GLN A 131 -4.51 3.68 -17.41
CA GLN A 131 -3.90 2.46 -17.93
C GLN A 131 -2.49 2.24 -17.36
N VAL A 132 -1.62 3.25 -17.45
CA VAL A 132 -0.25 3.19 -16.91
C VAL A 132 -0.26 3.03 -15.38
N TYR A 133 -1.16 3.71 -14.68
CA TYR A 133 -1.34 3.56 -13.23
C TYR A 133 -1.67 2.13 -12.85
N LEU A 134 -2.58 1.47 -13.56
CA LEU A 134 -2.93 0.06 -13.34
C LEU A 134 -1.75 -0.87 -13.60
N GLN A 135 -0.97 -0.63 -14.67
CA GLN A 135 0.24 -1.40 -14.97
C GLN A 135 1.29 -1.30 -13.86
N VAL A 136 1.56 -0.09 -13.37
CA VAL A 136 2.58 0.14 -12.33
C VAL A 136 2.12 -0.39 -10.97
N ARG A 137 0.83 -0.22 -10.63
CA ARG A 137 0.30 -0.67 -9.33
C ARG A 137 0.03 -2.17 -9.28
N GLY A 138 -0.22 -2.83 -10.41
CA GLY A 138 -0.64 -4.23 -10.45
C GLY A 138 -1.86 -4.48 -9.56
N ALA A 139 -1.87 -5.60 -8.84
CA ALA A 139 -3.02 -6.00 -8.02
C ALA A 139 -3.31 -5.03 -6.87
N SER A 140 -2.34 -4.19 -6.47
CA SER A 140 -2.58 -3.14 -5.46
C SER A 140 -3.59 -2.07 -5.94
N ALA A 141 -3.85 -1.97 -7.25
CA ALA A 141 -4.85 -1.07 -7.80
C ALA A 141 -6.30 -1.51 -7.46
N LEU A 142 -6.53 -2.79 -7.16
CA LEU A 142 -7.86 -3.33 -6.82
C LEU A 142 -8.42 -2.82 -5.49
N LEU A 143 -7.61 -2.11 -4.71
CA LEU A 143 -8.04 -1.41 -3.50
C LEU A 143 -8.56 0.00 -3.76
N ASP A 144 -8.35 0.52 -4.97
CA ASP A 144 -8.84 1.82 -5.38
C ASP A 144 -10.34 1.73 -5.68
N LYS A 145 -11.13 2.61 -5.04
CA LYS A 145 -12.59 2.59 -5.18
C LYS A 145 -13.05 2.81 -6.62
N GLN A 146 -12.33 3.62 -7.40
CA GLN A 146 -12.67 3.85 -8.80
C GLN A 146 -12.47 2.56 -9.60
N VAL A 147 -11.35 1.87 -9.37
CA VAL A 147 -11.06 0.58 -10.06
C VAL A 147 -12.09 -0.48 -9.67
N GLN A 148 -12.49 -0.53 -8.41
CA GLN A 148 -13.57 -1.44 -7.94
C GLN A 148 -14.90 -1.14 -8.63
N ALA A 149 -15.23 0.15 -8.78
CA ALA A 149 -16.44 0.59 -9.47
C ALA A 149 -16.40 0.26 -10.97
N ASP A 150 -15.28 0.55 -11.65
CA ASP A 150 -15.09 0.29 -13.09
C ASP A 150 -15.14 -1.21 -13.41
N LEU A 151 -14.61 -2.06 -12.52
CA LEU A 151 -14.71 -3.52 -12.63
C LEU A 151 -16.09 -4.07 -12.24
N GLY A 152 -16.92 -3.26 -11.56
CA GLY A 152 -18.21 -3.69 -11.04
C GLY A 152 -18.09 -4.76 -9.95
N LEU A 153 -17.07 -4.67 -9.09
CA LEU A 153 -16.82 -5.69 -8.07
C LEU A 153 -17.95 -5.69 -7.03
N SER A 154 -18.39 -6.89 -6.64
CA SER A 154 -19.36 -7.04 -5.56
C SER A 154 -18.78 -6.60 -4.20
N GLU A 155 -19.64 -6.23 -3.26
CA GLU A 155 -19.21 -5.93 -1.88
C GLU A 155 -18.48 -7.11 -1.23
N GLU A 156 -18.90 -8.35 -1.55
CA GLU A 156 -18.26 -9.56 -1.06
C GLU A 156 -16.82 -9.68 -1.61
N THR A 157 -16.65 -9.46 -2.92
CA THR A 157 -15.33 -9.44 -3.56
C THR A 157 -14.43 -8.35 -2.96
N VAL A 158 -14.95 -7.15 -2.73
CA VAL A 158 -14.19 -6.03 -2.13
C VAL A 158 -13.77 -6.35 -0.69
N LYS A 159 -14.65 -6.96 0.11
CA LYS A 159 -14.33 -7.41 1.47
C LYS A 159 -13.23 -8.49 1.46
N LYS A 160 -13.33 -9.49 0.57
CA LYS A 160 -12.31 -10.52 0.38
C LYS A 160 -10.97 -9.90 -0.04
N LEU A 161 -10.96 -9.02 -1.04
CA LEU A 161 -9.75 -8.30 -1.47
C LEU A 161 -9.08 -7.57 -0.32
N THR A 162 -9.85 -6.84 0.50
CA THR A 162 -9.33 -6.11 1.65
C THR A 162 -8.64 -7.05 2.64
N SER A 163 -9.30 -8.16 3.02
CA SER A 163 -8.73 -9.17 3.91
C SER A 163 -7.46 -9.81 3.33
N THR A 164 -7.51 -10.22 2.07
CA THR A 164 -6.39 -10.86 1.37
C THR A 164 -5.18 -9.94 1.29
N VAL A 165 -5.40 -8.66 1.00
CA VAL A 165 -4.35 -7.64 0.98
C VAL A 165 -3.76 -7.44 2.38
N ASP A 166 -4.60 -7.34 3.41
CA ASP A 166 -4.12 -7.12 4.78
C ASP A 166 -3.25 -8.29 5.26
N GLU A 167 -3.69 -9.54 5.00
CA GLU A 167 -2.90 -10.74 5.25
C GLU A 167 -1.57 -10.74 4.48
N ALA A 168 -1.61 -10.47 3.18
CA ALA A 168 -0.41 -10.45 2.34
C ALA A 168 0.58 -9.36 2.79
N ASN A 169 0.08 -8.22 3.25
CA ASN A 169 0.92 -7.16 3.80
C ASN A 169 1.53 -7.54 5.16
N GLN A 170 0.81 -8.26 6.00
CA GLN A 170 1.35 -8.76 7.28
C GLN A 170 2.48 -9.77 7.04
N GLU A 171 2.28 -10.72 6.12
CA GLU A 171 3.28 -11.71 5.72
C GLU A 171 4.52 -11.04 5.10
N ARG A 172 4.30 -10.14 4.14
CA ARG A 172 5.39 -9.34 3.56
C ARG A 172 6.15 -8.56 4.63
N GLY A 173 5.44 -8.00 5.61
CA GLY A 173 6.02 -7.25 6.71
C GLY A 173 6.88 -8.10 7.66
N SER A 174 6.51 -9.36 7.92
CA SER A 174 7.32 -10.27 8.74
C SER A 174 8.60 -10.70 8.02
N GLN A 175 8.48 -11.15 6.77
CA GLN A 175 9.62 -11.56 5.94
C GLN A 175 10.60 -10.41 5.71
N MET A 176 10.08 -9.21 5.48
CA MET A 176 10.91 -8.03 5.26
C MET A 176 11.67 -7.59 6.52
N ARG A 177 11.08 -7.75 7.72
CA ARG A 177 11.78 -7.47 8.97
C ARG A 177 13.00 -8.37 9.18
N GLU A 178 12.88 -9.64 8.81
CA GLU A 178 13.97 -10.61 8.90
C GLU A 178 15.12 -10.24 7.93
N LEU A 179 14.76 -9.86 6.70
CA LEU A 179 15.74 -9.45 5.68
C LEU A 179 16.42 -8.12 5.99
N PHE A 180 15.71 -7.15 6.58
CA PHE A 180 16.35 -5.92 7.02
C PHE A 180 17.37 -6.15 8.14
N GLN A 181 17.19 -7.21 8.94
CA GLN A 181 18.14 -7.58 10.00
C GLN A 181 19.38 -8.29 9.44
N SER A 182 19.28 -8.95 8.29
CA SER A 182 20.42 -9.64 7.66
C SER A 182 21.41 -8.70 6.97
N GLY A 183 20.97 -7.50 6.56
CA GLY A 183 21.81 -6.48 5.93
C GLY A 183 22.20 -6.77 4.47
N ASP A 184 21.75 -7.89 3.91
CA ASP A 184 22.03 -8.30 2.53
C ASP A 184 21.13 -7.59 1.52
N ARG A 185 21.72 -6.62 0.80
CA ARG A 185 21.01 -5.78 -0.18
C ARG A 185 20.60 -6.53 -1.44
N GLU A 186 21.33 -7.57 -1.83
CA GLU A 186 21.02 -8.35 -3.04
C GLU A 186 19.90 -9.35 -2.74
N ALA A 187 19.99 -10.07 -1.63
CA ALA A 187 18.92 -10.93 -1.15
C ALA A 187 17.61 -10.14 -0.90
N MET A 188 17.71 -8.92 -0.35
CA MET A 188 16.55 -8.02 -0.20
C MET A 188 15.90 -7.70 -1.55
N ARG A 189 16.69 -7.42 -2.60
CA ARG A 189 16.14 -7.10 -3.92
C ARG A 189 15.40 -8.29 -4.53
N MET A 190 16.01 -9.48 -4.49
CA MET A 190 15.38 -10.69 -5.03
C MET A 190 14.11 -11.03 -4.26
N LYS A 191 14.14 -11.01 -2.92
CA LYS A 191 12.94 -11.30 -2.13
C LYS A 191 11.85 -10.26 -2.35
N MET A 192 12.19 -8.99 -2.54
CA MET A 192 11.18 -7.96 -2.86
C MET A 192 10.43 -8.28 -4.15
N ALA A 193 11.12 -8.74 -5.19
CA ALA A 193 10.48 -9.14 -6.44
C ALA A 193 9.56 -10.35 -6.23
N GLU A 194 10.04 -11.37 -5.55
CA GLU A 194 9.27 -12.58 -5.21
C GLU A 194 8.01 -12.24 -4.39
N LEU A 195 8.16 -11.43 -3.33
CA LEU A 195 7.07 -10.95 -2.49
C LEU A 195 6.04 -10.14 -3.27
N THR A 196 6.49 -9.34 -4.23
CA THR A 196 5.60 -8.55 -5.09
C THR A 196 4.82 -9.45 -6.04
N GLN A 197 5.46 -10.45 -6.63
CA GLN A 197 4.80 -11.45 -7.48
C GLN A 197 3.78 -12.26 -6.68
N ALA A 198 4.18 -12.82 -5.54
CA ALA A 198 3.30 -13.59 -4.67
C ALA A 198 2.10 -12.76 -4.18
N PHE A 199 2.31 -11.48 -3.86
CA PHE A 199 1.23 -10.55 -3.56
C PHE A 199 0.26 -10.41 -4.73
N ASN A 200 0.78 -10.15 -5.94
CA ASN A 200 -0.06 -9.96 -7.12
C ASN A 200 -0.87 -11.21 -7.45
N GLU A 201 -0.25 -12.39 -7.42
CA GLU A 201 -0.92 -13.67 -7.66
C GLU A 201 -2.02 -13.93 -6.63
N LYS A 202 -1.71 -13.75 -5.33
CA LYS A 202 -2.67 -13.98 -4.25
C LYS A 202 -3.88 -13.04 -4.35
N VAL A 203 -3.66 -11.75 -4.65
CA VAL A 203 -4.74 -10.76 -4.73
C VAL A 203 -5.57 -10.91 -6.01
N LEU A 204 -4.93 -11.18 -7.17
CA LEU A 204 -5.66 -11.44 -8.41
C LEU A 204 -6.47 -12.73 -8.34
N GLY A 205 -6.01 -13.74 -7.57
CA GLY A 205 -6.74 -14.98 -7.34
C GLY A 205 -8.08 -14.83 -6.60
N VAL A 206 -8.36 -13.67 -6.01
CA VAL A 206 -9.67 -13.35 -5.42
C VAL A 206 -10.72 -13.03 -6.49
N LEU A 207 -10.27 -12.52 -7.64
CA LEU A 207 -11.13 -12.17 -8.75
C LEU A 207 -11.55 -13.41 -9.53
N SER A 208 -12.76 -13.39 -10.08
CA SER A 208 -13.20 -14.31 -11.12
C SER A 208 -12.41 -14.12 -12.41
N LYS A 209 -12.49 -15.10 -13.32
CA LYS A 209 -11.79 -15.02 -14.62
C LYS A 209 -12.21 -13.79 -15.42
N ASP A 210 -13.51 -13.49 -15.44
CA ASP A 210 -14.06 -12.33 -16.16
C ASP A 210 -13.57 -11.00 -15.57
N GLU A 211 -13.48 -10.90 -14.24
CA GLU A 211 -12.94 -9.72 -13.55
C GLU A 211 -11.43 -9.55 -13.82
N GLN A 212 -10.66 -10.65 -13.86
CA GLN A 212 -9.25 -10.63 -14.24
C GLN A 212 -9.05 -10.16 -15.69
N ASP A 213 -9.89 -10.64 -16.62
CA ASP A 213 -9.81 -10.27 -18.03
C ASP A 213 -10.20 -8.80 -18.25
N LYS A 214 -11.22 -8.31 -17.54
CA LYS A 214 -11.55 -6.88 -17.53
C LYS A 214 -10.41 -6.05 -16.96
N PHE A 215 -9.81 -6.48 -15.84
CA PHE A 215 -8.69 -5.76 -15.24
C PHE A 215 -7.47 -5.71 -16.17
N ALA A 216 -7.17 -6.80 -16.88
CA ALA A 216 -6.13 -6.83 -17.89
C ALA A 216 -6.45 -5.91 -19.08
N ALA A 217 -7.70 -5.86 -19.54
CA ALA A 217 -8.13 -4.96 -20.62
C ALA A 217 -8.00 -3.48 -20.22
N MET A 218 -8.34 -3.13 -18.98
CA MET A 218 -8.20 -1.77 -18.44
C MET A 218 -6.74 -1.28 -18.39
N GLN A 219 -5.75 -2.18 -18.42
CA GLN A 219 -4.35 -1.80 -18.44
C GLN A 219 -3.91 -1.26 -19.81
N GLY A 220 -4.65 -1.50 -20.89
CA GLY A 220 -4.33 -1.01 -22.22
C GLY A 220 -2.94 -1.43 -22.73
N GLU A 221 -2.34 -0.61 -23.59
CA GLU A 221 -1.04 -0.90 -24.20
C GLU A 221 0.09 -0.86 -23.16
N LYS A 222 0.92 -1.91 -23.13
CA LYS A 222 2.04 -2.03 -22.17
C LYS A 222 3.03 -0.88 -22.33
N LEU A 223 3.42 -0.28 -21.22
CA LEU A 223 4.51 0.70 -21.12
C LEU A 223 5.61 0.13 -20.23
N ASP A 224 6.81 0.00 -20.77
CA ASP A 224 7.97 -0.49 -20.00
C ASP A 224 8.54 0.61 -19.09
N VAL A 225 7.97 0.69 -17.89
CA VAL A 225 8.43 1.56 -16.81
C VAL A 225 9.16 0.73 -15.77
N SER A 226 10.49 0.86 -15.72
CA SER A 226 11.29 0.16 -14.72
C SER A 226 11.21 0.85 -13.36
N MET A 227 11.54 0.12 -12.30
CA MET A 227 11.69 0.72 -10.97
C MET A 227 12.73 1.85 -10.97
N GLN A 228 13.82 1.73 -11.74
CA GLN A 228 14.78 2.82 -11.89
C GLN A 228 14.13 4.09 -12.47
N ASP A 229 13.23 3.96 -13.45
CA ASP A 229 12.54 5.10 -14.05
C ASP A 229 11.63 5.79 -13.02
N LEU A 230 10.87 5.00 -12.25
CA LEU A 230 9.98 5.50 -11.20
C LEU A 230 10.73 6.26 -10.10
N PHE A 231 11.91 5.80 -9.70
CA PHE A 231 12.70 6.46 -8.66
C PHE A 231 13.61 7.57 -9.17
N ARG A 232 13.98 7.57 -10.46
CA ARG A 232 14.79 8.64 -11.06
C ARG A 232 14.05 9.98 -11.04
N GLY A 233 12.72 9.96 -11.21
CA GLY A 233 11.87 11.15 -11.07
C GLY A 233 11.74 11.68 -9.63
N PHE A 234 12.14 10.90 -8.62
CA PHE A 234 11.90 11.22 -7.20
C PHE A 234 13.15 11.73 -6.46
N GLY A 235 14.33 11.75 -7.07
CA GLY A 235 15.62 11.98 -6.37
C GLY A 235 16.60 12.98 -7.00
N GLY A 236 16.16 13.83 -7.92
CA GLY A 236 17.07 14.47 -8.88
C GLY A 236 17.22 16.00 -8.85
N ARG A 237 17.02 16.70 -7.73
CA ARG A 237 17.40 18.13 -7.61
C ARG A 237 17.51 18.59 -6.15
N GLY A 238 18.55 18.09 -5.48
CA GLY A 238 18.90 18.52 -4.14
C GLY A 238 20.30 18.05 -3.83
N ASN A 239 21.27 18.97 -3.92
CA ASN A 239 22.68 18.85 -3.50
C ASN A 239 23.73 18.64 -4.61
N ARG A 240 23.88 19.64 -5.48
CA ARG A 240 25.19 20.10 -5.96
C ARG A 240 25.25 21.60 -5.70
N GLY A 241 25.82 22.00 -4.57
CA GLY A 241 25.91 23.41 -4.19
C GLY A 241 26.19 23.59 -2.71
N GLY A 242 27.38 23.17 -2.27
CA GLY A 242 27.94 23.53 -0.98
C GLY A 242 29.45 23.42 -1.11
N GLY A 243 30.11 24.58 -1.18
CA GLY A 243 31.57 24.70 -1.22
C GLY A 243 32.22 24.38 0.13
#